data_AF-A0AAD6GA49-F1
#
_entry.id   AF-A0AAD6GA49-F1
#
_cell.length_a   1.000
_cell.length_b   1.000
_cell.length_c   1.000
_cell.angle_alpha   90.00
_cell.angle_beta   90.00
_cell.angle_gamma   90.00
#
_symmetry.space_group_name_H-M   'P 1'
#
loop_
_entity.id
_entity.type
_entity.pdbx_description
1 polymer ?
#
loop_
_entity_poly.entity_id
_entity_poly.type
_entity_poly.pdbx_seq_one_letter_code
_entity_poly.pdbx_strand_id
1 'polypeptide(L)'
;MGQFASFVRPDNMKSFFSKAGLSWNRGSYTRTTLLLNQAAIGDELATKLPKSYSQKALFVNNVVSSDAWYTTDEDSVVESRVFRPTPVNTPGETPVAMARVGEGRLGYVGDVNAEEETDAVILVMCDLL
;
A
#
# COMPACT_ATOMS: atom_id res chain seq x y z
N MET A 1 14.03 4.20 9.73
CA MET A 1 12.64 4.11 10.25
C MET A 1 11.78 3.67 9.08
N GLY A 2 10.99 2.60 9.22
CA GLY A 2 10.25 2.02 8.08
C GLY A 2 9.84 0.55 8.27
N GLN A 3 9.65 0.12 9.52
CA GLN A 3 9.43 -1.29 9.87
C GLN A 3 8.08 -1.50 10.57
N PHE A 4 7.19 -0.51 10.47
CA PHE A 4 5.87 -0.59 11.09
C PHE A 4 5.11 -1.82 10.59
N ALA A 5 5.05 -2.04 9.27
CA ALA A 5 4.40 -3.21 8.67
C ALA A 5 5.01 -4.56 9.11
N SER A 6 6.31 -4.58 9.42
CA SER A 6 7.03 -5.78 9.88
C SER A 6 6.77 -6.13 11.34
N PHE A 7 6.51 -5.15 12.21
CA PHE A 7 6.47 -5.35 13.67
C PHE A 7 5.14 -5.01 14.34
N VAL A 8 4.22 -4.33 13.63
CA VAL A 8 2.89 -4.07 14.17
C VAL A 8 2.18 -5.40 14.44
N ARG A 9 1.63 -5.55 15.64
CA ARG A 9 0.77 -6.69 15.93
C ARG A 9 -0.53 -6.53 15.13
N PRO A 10 -1.03 -7.59 14.47
CA PRO A 10 -2.30 -7.60 13.74
C PRO A 10 -3.43 -6.82 14.43
N ASP A 11 -3.68 -7.09 15.71
CA ASP A 11 -4.80 -6.52 16.46
C ASP A 11 -4.61 -5.04 16.81
N ASN A 12 -3.39 -4.52 16.69
CA ASN A 12 -3.08 -3.12 16.97
C ASN A 12 -3.29 -2.21 15.77
N MET A 13 -3.40 -2.74 14.55
CA MET A 13 -3.54 -1.95 13.31
C MET A 13 -4.76 -1.04 13.37
N LYS A 14 -5.95 -1.61 13.64
CA LYS A 14 -7.20 -0.84 13.73
C LYS A 14 -7.12 0.29 14.76
N SER A 15 -6.64 -0.04 15.96
CA SER A 15 -6.54 0.94 17.06
C SER A 15 -5.54 2.06 16.75
N PHE A 16 -4.45 1.74 16.04
CA PHE A 16 -3.48 2.73 15.61
C PHE A 16 -4.09 3.74 14.64
N PHE A 17 -4.67 3.25 13.53
CA PHE A 17 -5.24 4.12 12.49
C PHE A 17 -6.50 4.87 12.96
N SER A 18 -7.28 4.29 13.88
CA SER A 18 -8.45 4.98 14.43
C SER A 18 -8.09 6.25 15.21
N LYS A 19 -6.87 6.34 15.76
CA LYS A 19 -6.39 7.58 16.41
C LYS A 19 -6.22 8.73 15.42
N ALA A 20 -6.02 8.41 14.14
CA ALA A 20 -5.97 9.36 13.04
C ALA A 20 -7.35 9.54 12.35
N GLY A 21 -8.42 8.94 12.88
CA GLY A 21 -9.76 8.99 12.29
C GLY A 21 -9.96 8.08 11.07
N LEU A 22 -9.02 7.18 10.79
CA LEU A 22 -9.08 6.25 9.65
C LEU A 22 -9.71 4.91 10.06
N SER A 23 -10.54 4.34 9.19
CA SER A 23 -11.14 3.00 9.35
C SER A 23 -10.19 1.85 8.99
N TRP A 24 -8.94 2.18 8.63
CA TRP A 24 -7.98 1.21 8.15
C TRP A 24 -7.72 0.11 9.18
N ASN A 25 -7.62 -1.13 8.71
CA ASN A 25 -7.29 -2.28 9.54
C ASN A 25 -6.36 -3.23 8.77
N ARG A 26 -5.87 -4.28 9.43
CA ARG A 26 -5.03 -5.30 8.83
C ARG A 26 -5.77 -5.97 7.64
N GLY A 27 -5.15 -5.90 6.47
CA GLY A 27 -5.52 -6.67 5.28
C GLY A 27 -4.64 -7.91 5.09
N SER A 28 -4.53 -8.34 3.85
CA SER A 28 -3.73 -9.51 3.44
C SER A 28 -2.22 -9.31 3.65
N TYR A 29 -1.48 -10.40 3.83
CA TYR A 29 -0.02 -10.39 3.83
C TYR A 29 0.47 -11.30 2.71
N THR A 30 0.98 -10.70 1.64
CA THR A 30 1.35 -11.45 0.43
C THR A 30 2.43 -10.72 -0.37
N ARG A 31 3.06 -11.45 -1.30
CA ARG A 31 3.82 -10.85 -2.38
C ARG A 31 2.99 -10.92 -3.66
N THR A 32 2.93 -9.81 -4.37
CA THR A 32 2.30 -9.70 -5.70
C THR A 32 2.90 -8.50 -6.42
N THR A 33 2.82 -8.49 -7.74
CA THR A 33 2.93 -7.28 -8.53
C THR A 33 1.72 -6.39 -8.28
N LEU A 34 1.99 -5.11 -8.06
CA LEU A 34 0.97 -4.08 -7.84
C LEU A 34 0.97 -3.10 -9.00
N LEU A 35 -0.17 -2.46 -9.19
CA LEU A 35 -0.40 -1.50 -10.26
C LEU A 35 -0.69 -0.13 -9.67
N LEU A 36 -0.10 0.90 -10.28
CA LEU A 36 -0.31 2.28 -9.90
C LEU A 36 -1.75 2.70 -10.20
N ASN A 37 -2.46 3.13 -9.16
CA ASN A 37 -3.78 3.72 -9.30
C ASN A 37 -3.64 5.19 -9.70
N GLN A 38 -3.50 5.42 -11.00
CA GLN A 38 -3.34 6.77 -11.56
C GLN A 38 -4.52 7.70 -11.23
N ALA A 39 -5.72 7.17 -11.02
CA ALA A 39 -6.89 7.95 -10.64
C ALA A 39 -6.79 8.53 -9.21
N ALA A 40 -6.05 7.89 -8.30
CA ALA A 40 -5.85 8.37 -6.93
C ALA A 40 -4.80 9.50 -6.84
N ILE A 41 -3.76 9.45 -7.70
CA ILE A 41 -2.59 10.34 -7.59
C ILE A 41 -2.55 11.46 -8.63
N GLY A 42 -3.27 11.31 -9.75
CA GLY A 42 -3.23 12.24 -10.88
C GLY A 42 -2.01 12.05 -11.79
N ASP A 43 -2.09 12.63 -13.00
CA ASP A 43 -1.13 12.38 -14.08
C ASP A 43 0.29 12.87 -13.76
N GLU A 44 0.43 14.02 -13.09
CA GLU A 44 1.73 14.61 -12.78
C GLU A 44 2.56 13.68 -11.89
N LEU A 45 2.00 13.25 -10.75
CA LEU A 45 2.68 12.33 -9.83
C LEU A 45 2.88 10.95 -10.46
N ALA A 46 1.96 10.52 -11.32
CA ALA A 46 2.05 9.24 -11.99
C ALA A 46 3.23 9.13 -12.96
N THR A 47 3.87 10.23 -13.36
CA THR A 47 5.11 10.21 -14.16
C THR A 47 6.36 9.93 -13.33
N LYS A 48 6.31 10.21 -12.02
CA LYS A 48 7.44 10.06 -11.09
C LYS A 48 7.45 8.70 -10.40
N LEU A 49 6.40 7.91 -10.57
CA LEU A 49 6.16 6.66 -9.85
C LEU A 49 6.20 5.46 -10.81
N PRO A 50 6.73 4.30 -10.36
CA PRO A 50 6.71 3.08 -11.15
C PRO A 50 5.27 2.66 -11.45
N LYS A 51 4.96 2.34 -12.71
CA LYS A 51 3.61 1.94 -13.13
C LYS A 51 3.18 0.61 -12.50
N SER A 52 4.13 -0.27 -12.27
CA SER A 52 3.94 -1.50 -11.50
C SER A 52 5.26 -1.96 -10.91
N TYR A 53 5.20 -2.68 -9.80
CA TYR A 53 6.35 -3.38 -9.19
C TYR A 53 5.87 -4.48 -8.24
N SER A 54 6.72 -5.48 -8.01
CA SER A 54 6.47 -6.55 -7.03
C SER A 54 6.98 -6.14 -5.67
N GLN A 55 6.15 -6.29 -4.64
CA GLN A 55 6.59 -6.17 -3.24
C GLN A 55 5.94 -7.23 -2.37
N LYS A 56 6.66 -7.63 -1.31
CA LYS A 56 6.06 -8.40 -0.22
C LYS A 56 5.54 -7.42 0.82
N ALA A 57 4.23 -7.40 1.03
CA ALA A 57 3.61 -6.35 1.82
C ALA A 57 2.54 -6.86 2.78
N LEU A 58 2.39 -6.16 3.89
CA LEU A 58 1.18 -6.18 4.70
C LEU A 58 0.22 -5.10 4.17
N PHE A 59 -0.94 -5.52 3.69
CA PHE A 59 -1.96 -4.61 3.18
C PHE A 59 -2.74 -4.01 4.35
N VAL A 60 -3.29 -2.82 4.12
CA VAL A 60 -4.39 -2.25 4.92
C VAL A 60 -5.69 -2.43 4.15
N ASN A 61 -6.78 -2.69 4.87
CA ASN A 61 -8.12 -2.78 4.31
C ASN A 61 -9.02 -1.63 4.79
N ASN A 62 -10.25 -1.55 4.26
CA ASN A 62 -11.18 -0.44 4.46
C ASN A 62 -10.59 0.91 3.97
N VAL A 63 -9.80 0.87 2.91
CA VAL A 63 -9.24 2.06 2.25
C VAL A 63 -10.16 2.48 1.12
N VAL A 64 -10.46 3.77 1.03
CA VAL A 64 -11.21 4.33 -0.11
C VAL A 64 -10.30 4.37 -1.34
N SER A 65 -10.87 4.19 -2.53
CA SER A 65 -10.08 4.08 -3.77
C SER A 65 -9.24 5.32 -4.08
N SER A 66 -9.66 6.52 -3.65
CA SER A 66 -8.90 7.77 -3.79
C SER A 66 -7.62 7.81 -2.97
N ASP A 67 -7.53 6.99 -1.91
CA ASP A 67 -6.41 6.99 -0.99
C ASP A 67 -5.45 5.83 -1.31
N ALA A 68 -5.86 4.86 -2.13
CA ALA A 68 -5.07 3.68 -2.50
C ALA A 68 -4.19 3.98 -3.72
N TRP A 69 -2.88 4.14 -3.53
CA TRP A 69 -1.94 4.52 -4.60
C TRP A 69 -1.49 3.32 -5.44
N TYR A 70 -1.33 2.15 -4.81
CA TYR A 70 -1.03 0.91 -5.50
C TYR A 70 -2.08 -0.13 -5.17
N THR A 71 -2.56 -0.85 -6.18
CA THR A 71 -3.64 -1.81 -6.02
C THR A 71 -3.35 -3.08 -6.81
N THR A 72 -4.13 -4.12 -6.54
CA THR A 72 -4.21 -5.32 -7.37
C THR A 72 -5.35 -5.15 -8.38
N ASP A 73 -5.25 -5.82 -9.51
CA ASP A 73 -6.33 -6.01 -10.49
C ASP A 73 -6.82 -7.46 -10.52
N GLU A 74 -7.68 -7.82 -11.49
CA GLU A 74 -8.27 -9.16 -11.61
C GLU A 74 -7.23 -10.25 -11.95
N ASP A 75 -6.13 -9.87 -12.59
CA ASP A 75 -5.05 -10.77 -13.01
C ASP A 75 -3.96 -10.94 -11.93
N SER A 76 -4.02 -10.13 -10.87
CA SER A 76 -3.05 -10.16 -9.78
C SER A 76 -3.12 -11.47 -8.98
N VAL A 77 -1.96 -12.09 -8.80
CA VAL A 77 -1.81 -13.39 -8.11
C VAL A 77 -0.67 -13.39 -7.10
N VAL A 78 -0.75 -14.28 -6.11
CA VAL A 78 0.36 -14.53 -5.18
C VAL A 78 1.61 -14.95 -5.95
N GLU A 79 2.71 -14.27 -5.71
CA GLU A 79 4.03 -14.64 -6.20
C GLU A 79 4.76 -15.50 -5.16
N SER A 80 4.97 -16.77 -5.49
CA SER A 80 5.65 -17.73 -4.62
C SER A 80 6.54 -18.68 -5.43
N ARG A 81 7.68 -19.07 -4.85
CA ARG A 81 8.55 -20.12 -5.40
C ARG A 81 8.10 -21.54 -5.02
N VAL A 82 7.13 -21.66 -4.10
CA VAL A 82 6.71 -22.95 -3.51
C VAL A 82 5.24 -23.22 -3.77
N PHE A 83 4.40 -22.19 -3.65
CA PHE A 83 2.95 -22.31 -3.84
C PHE A 83 2.55 -21.93 -5.26
N ARG A 84 1.44 -22.50 -5.73
CA ARG A 84 0.85 -22.12 -7.01
C ARG A 84 0.31 -20.68 -6.93
N PRO A 85 0.28 -19.94 -8.05
CA PRO A 85 -0.39 -18.65 -8.10
C PRO A 85 -1.87 -18.78 -7.72
N THR A 86 -2.33 -17.93 -6.81
CA THR A 86 -3.74 -17.79 -6.43
C THR A 86 -4.15 -16.33 -6.51
N PRO A 87 -5.39 -15.99 -6.92
CA PRO A 87 -5.85 -14.61 -6.99
C PRO A 87 -5.68 -13.87 -5.66
N VAL A 88 -5.30 -12.59 -5.71
CA VAL A 88 -5.11 -11.74 -4.52
C VAL A 88 -5.95 -10.46 -4.54
N ASN A 89 -6.80 -10.28 -5.56
CA ASN A 89 -7.64 -9.11 -5.65
C ASN A 89 -8.66 -9.06 -4.51
N THR A 90 -8.47 -8.12 -3.59
CA THR A 90 -9.43 -7.86 -2.51
C THR A 90 -9.82 -6.38 -2.54
N PRO A 91 -11.08 -6.05 -2.90
CA PRO A 91 -11.54 -4.67 -2.95
C PRO A 91 -11.35 -3.94 -1.62
N GLY A 92 -10.85 -2.71 -1.69
CA GLY A 92 -10.59 -1.88 -0.52
C GLY A 92 -9.33 -2.28 0.28
N GLU A 93 -8.53 -3.23 -0.23
CA GLU A 93 -7.18 -3.49 0.27
C GLU A 93 -6.12 -2.80 -0.59
N THR A 94 -5.09 -2.29 0.06
CA THR A 94 -3.92 -1.73 -0.60
C THR A 94 -2.69 -1.83 0.29
N PRO A 95 -1.49 -2.03 -0.27
CA PRO A 95 -0.24 -1.97 0.48
C PRO A 95 0.35 -0.56 0.52
N VAL A 96 -0.17 0.38 -0.29
CA VAL A 96 0.33 1.76 -0.35
C VAL A 96 -0.86 2.72 -0.34
N ALA A 97 -1.03 3.43 0.76
CA ALA A 97 -2.15 4.35 0.95
C ALA A 97 -1.70 5.73 1.42
N MET A 98 -2.43 6.77 1.05
CA MET A 98 -2.22 8.15 1.50
C MET A 98 -3.57 8.81 1.77
N ALA A 99 -3.88 9.06 3.04
CA ALA A 99 -5.12 9.72 3.44
C ALA A 99 -4.87 11.13 3.96
N ARG A 100 -5.86 12.02 3.81
CA ARG A 100 -5.88 13.30 4.53
C ARG A 100 -6.26 13.08 5.98
N VAL A 101 -5.50 13.68 6.90
CA VAL A 101 -5.74 13.61 8.35
C VAL A 101 -5.54 15.01 8.93
N GLY A 102 -6.64 15.65 9.36
CA GLY A 102 -6.62 17.05 9.77
C GLY A 102 -6.13 17.96 8.64
N GLU A 103 -5.11 18.77 8.91
CA GLU A 103 -4.45 19.65 7.92
C GLU A 103 -3.32 18.94 7.15
N GLY A 104 -2.99 17.71 7.53
CA GLY A 104 -1.89 16.94 6.97
C GLY A 104 -2.32 15.71 6.18
N ARG A 105 -1.35 14.84 5.93
CA ARG A 105 -1.53 13.55 5.27
C ARG A 105 -0.86 12.45 6.08
N LEU A 106 -1.44 11.24 6.04
CA LEU A 106 -0.86 10.03 6.62
C LEU A 106 -0.63 9.03 5.50
N GLY A 107 0.65 8.72 5.25
CA GLY A 107 1.08 7.69 4.32
C GLY A 107 1.29 6.36 5.03
N TYR A 108 0.92 5.28 4.35
CA TYR A 108 1.21 3.91 4.73
C TYR A 108 1.89 3.18 3.57
N VAL A 109 2.98 2.49 3.90
CA VAL A 109 3.67 1.58 3.00
C VAL A 109 3.83 0.24 3.73
N GLY A 110 3.24 -0.79 3.15
CA GLY A 110 3.18 -2.14 3.70
C GLY A 110 4.39 -3.01 3.40
N ASP A 111 5.31 -2.54 2.55
CA ASP A 111 6.50 -3.25 2.13
C ASP A 111 7.35 -3.68 3.33
N VAL A 112 7.56 -4.99 3.48
CA VAL A 112 8.40 -5.54 4.56
C VAL A 112 9.83 -5.81 4.14
N ASN A 113 10.12 -5.75 2.84
CA ASN A 113 11.42 -6.03 2.27
C ASN A 113 12.17 -4.77 1.81
N ALA A 114 11.48 -3.62 1.72
CA ALA A 114 12.03 -2.36 1.22
C ALA A 114 12.60 -2.55 -0.20
N GLU A 115 11.72 -2.94 -1.12
CA GLU A 115 12.04 -3.02 -2.55
C GLU A 115 12.50 -1.64 -3.06
N GLU A 116 13.40 -1.61 -4.04
CA GLU A 116 14.02 -0.37 -4.52
C GLU A 116 12.98 0.63 -5.05
N GLU A 117 11.93 0.16 -5.71
CA GLU A 117 10.83 0.97 -6.22
C GLU A 117 10.03 1.68 -5.12
N THR A 118 10.03 1.14 -3.89
CA THR A 118 9.36 1.74 -2.74
C THR A 118 10.00 3.08 -2.33
N ASP A 119 11.28 3.28 -2.61
CA ASP A 119 11.96 4.54 -2.29
C ASP A 119 11.34 5.74 -3.03
N ALA A 120 11.03 5.57 -4.31
CA ALA A 120 10.35 6.60 -5.11
C ALA A 120 8.96 6.94 -4.53
N VAL A 121 8.23 5.92 -4.09
CA VAL A 121 6.90 6.08 -3.46
C VAL A 121 7.01 6.93 -2.19
N ILE A 122 7.95 6.61 -1.31
CA ILE A 122 8.17 7.34 -0.04
C ILE A 122 8.59 8.78 -0.31
N LEU A 123 9.53 9.01 -1.24
CA LEU A 123 9.99 10.34 -1.60
C LEU A 123 8.86 11.21 -2.16
N VAL A 124 8.00 10.66 -3.02
CA VAL A 124 6.80 11.36 -3.52
C VAL A 124 5.80 11.64 -2.41
N MET A 125 5.55 10.70 -1.49
CA MET A 125 4.67 10.92 -0.33
C MET A 125 5.17 12.06 0.58
N CYS A 126 6.48 12.27 0.62
CA CYS A 126 7.12 13.34 1.39
C CYS A 126 7.29 14.65 0.61
N ASP A 127 6.77 14.76 -0.62
CA ASP A 127 6.95 15.90 -1.52
C ASP A 127 8.43 16.22 -1.81
N LEU A 128 9.29 15.19 -1.90
CA LEU A 128 10.73 15.29 -2.14
C LEU A 128 11.15 14.94 -3.58
N LEU A 129 10.19 14.65 -4.46
CA LEU A 129 10.37 14.33 -5.89
C LEU A 129 9.43 15.13 -6.78
#